data_AF-A0A8J7GEA5-F1
#
_entry.id   AF-A0A8J7GEA5-F1
#
_cell.length_a   1.000
_cell.length_b   1.000
_cell.length_c   1.000
_cell.angle_alpha   90.00
_cell.angle_beta   90.00
_cell.angle_gamma   90.00
#
_symmetry.space_group_name_H-M   'P 1'
#
loop_
_entity.id
_entity.type
_entity.pdbx_description
1 polymer ?
#
loop_
_entity_poly.entity_id
_entity_poly.type
_entity_poly.pdbx_seq_one_letter_code
_entity_poly.pdbx_strand_id
1 'polypeptide(L)'
;MSVTATARPRDLRVSTGDGAAVVCQGAGTPWTPSLAPTAASPSCGHTFTRAGSYTLTATVTWDVSWVGAGASGTVPALTTSTSVTVVVVEAQALIN
;
A
#
# COMPACT_ATOMS: atom_id res chain seq x y z
N MET A 1 -17.95 -24.09 -19.90
CA MET A 1 -18.46 -23.33 -18.73
C MET A 1 -17.33 -22.45 -18.23
N SER A 2 -17.57 -21.15 -18.04
CA SER A 2 -16.58 -20.20 -17.51
C SER A 2 -16.94 -19.80 -16.07
N VAL A 3 -15.91 -19.43 -15.32
CA VAL A 3 -16.03 -18.81 -14.00
C VAL A 3 -15.29 -17.48 -14.07
N THR A 4 -15.94 -16.41 -13.62
CA THR A 4 -15.36 -15.07 -13.56
C THR A 4 -15.16 -14.71 -12.10
N ALA A 5 -13.93 -14.38 -11.71
CA ALA A 5 -13.60 -13.86 -10.39
C ALA A 5 -13.20 -12.38 -10.48
N THR A 6 -13.67 -11.56 -9.54
CA THR A 6 -13.38 -10.13 -9.44
C THR A 6 -12.81 -9.84 -8.06
N ALA A 7 -11.60 -9.31 -7.99
CA ALA A 7 -10.96 -8.88 -6.74
C ALA A 7 -11.04 -7.35 -6.61
N ARG A 8 -11.48 -6.86 -5.45
CA ARG A 8 -11.55 -5.43 -5.12
C ARG A 8 -10.70 -5.14 -3.89
N PRO A 9 -9.73 -4.22 -3.96
CA PRO A 9 -8.90 -3.88 -2.80
C PRO A 9 -9.75 -3.11 -1.79
N ARG A 10 -9.79 -3.61 -0.56
CA ARG A 10 -10.53 -3.04 0.57
C ARG A 10 -9.66 -2.06 1.34
N ASP A 11 -8.48 -2.51 1.76
CA ASP A 11 -7.55 -1.75 2.60
C ASP A 11 -6.11 -2.07 2.22
N LEU A 12 -5.24 -1.07 2.28
CA LEU A 12 -3.78 -1.23 2.17
C LEU A 12 -3.15 -0.79 3.50
N ARG A 13 -2.43 -1.70 4.16
CA ARG A 13 -1.62 -1.40 5.33
C ARG A 13 -0.14 -1.44 4.97
N VAL A 14 0.58 -0.35 5.21
CA VAL A 14 2.03 -0.27 5.03
C VAL A 14 2.69 -0.20 6.40
N SER A 15 3.49 -1.19 6.76
CA SER A 15 4.40 -1.12 7.91
C SER A 15 5.69 -0.48 7.44
N THR A 16 6.16 0.57 8.12
CA THR A 16 7.24 1.44 7.61
C THR A 16 8.62 1.06 8.10
N GLY A 17 8.74 0.03 8.95
CA GLY A 17 10.02 -0.50 9.44
C GLY A 17 10.68 0.35 10.55
N ASP A 18 10.21 1.57 10.79
CA ASP A 18 10.59 2.45 11.91
C ASP A 18 9.66 2.31 13.13
N GLY A 19 8.77 1.31 13.10
CA GLY A 19 7.76 1.05 14.14
C GLY A 19 6.41 1.71 13.88
N ALA A 20 6.28 2.56 12.86
CA ALA A 20 4.99 3.08 12.41
C ALA A 20 4.29 2.13 11.43
N ALA A 21 2.99 2.34 11.27
CA ALA A 21 2.19 1.73 10.24
C ALA A 21 1.13 2.72 9.76
N VAL A 22 0.90 2.73 8.44
CA VAL A 22 -0.11 3.56 7.80
C VAL A 22 -1.17 2.66 7.18
N VAL A 23 -2.45 2.99 7.37
CA VAL A 23 -3.58 2.28 6.74
C VAL A 23 -4.27 3.23 5.77
N CYS A 24 -4.26 2.85 4.50
CA CYS A 24 -4.95 3.52 3.40
C CYS A 24 -6.27 2.80 3.13
N GLN A 25 -7.37 3.54 3.03
CA GLN A 25 -8.66 2.99 2.62
C GLN A 25 -8.74 2.90 1.09
N GLY A 26 -9.19 1.76 0.56
CA GLY A 26 -9.35 1.53 -0.88
C GLY A 26 -8.04 1.28 -1.65
N ALA A 27 -8.09 1.38 -2.98
CA ALA A 27 -6.99 1.01 -3.89
C ALA A 27 -5.71 1.86 -3.74
N GLY A 28 -5.74 2.93 -2.95
CA GLY A 28 -4.67 3.92 -2.86
C GLY A 28 -4.62 4.86 -4.07
N THR A 29 -3.66 5.78 -4.06
CA THR A 29 -3.39 6.69 -5.19
C THR A 29 -2.23 6.11 -6.02
N PRO A 30 -2.39 5.94 -7.34
CA PRO A 30 -1.29 5.49 -8.20
C PRO A 30 -0.06 6.42 -8.06
N TRP A 31 1.13 5.83 -7.98
CA TRP A 31 2.38 6.60 -7.93
C TRP A 31 2.64 7.26 -9.29
N THR A 32 2.97 8.56 -9.28
CA THR A 32 3.45 9.29 -10.45
C THR A 32 4.80 9.95 -10.16
N PRO A 33 5.74 9.99 -11.13
CA PRO A 33 7.06 10.58 -10.95
C PRO A 33 7.05 12.09 -10.68
N SER A 34 5.91 12.77 -10.84
CA SER A 34 5.70 14.19 -10.52
C SER A 34 5.42 14.47 -9.04
N LEU A 35 5.25 13.46 -8.20
CA LEU A 35 5.07 13.64 -6.76
C LEU A 35 6.42 14.00 -6.12
N ALA A 36 6.49 15.16 -5.48
CA ALA A 36 7.69 15.59 -4.76
C ALA A 36 8.03 14.56 -3.65
N PRO A 37 9.32 14.24 -3.40
CA PRO A 37 9.73 13.31 -2.34
C PRO A 37 9.25 13.72 -0.94
N THR A 38 9.03 15.03 -0.75
CA THR A 38 8.52 15.65 0.48
C THR A 38 7.00 15.81 0.51
N ALA A 39 6.30 15.56 -0.60
CA ALA A 39 4.85 15.62 -0.62
C ALA A 39 4.29 14.43 0.16
N ALA A 40 3.51 14.72 1.20
CA ALA A 40 2.70 13.71 1.86
C ALA A 40 1.87 12.97 0.80
N SER A 41 1.86 11.63 0.83
CA SER A 41 1.00 10.88 -0.08
C SER A 41 -0.45 11.39 0.11
N PRO A 42 -1.16 11.78 -0.97
CA PRO A 42 -2.41 12.56 -0.86
C PRO A 42 -3.52 11.87 -0.05
N SER A 43 -3.38 10.56 0.16
CA SER A 43 -4.32 9.71 0.89
C SER A 43 -3.73 9.06 2.16
N CYS A 44 -2.41 8.80 2.23
CA CYS A 44 -1.79 8.06 3.33
C CYS A 44 -0.24 8.07 3.33
N GLY A 45 0.39 9.21 3.59
CA GLY A 45 1.86 9.32 3.62
C GLY A 45 2.48 9.00 4.98
N HIS A 46 3.75 8.57 4.97
CA HIS A 46 4.61 8.55 6.16
C HIS A 46 5.89 9.34 5.90
N THR A 47 6.32 10.14 6.88
CA THR A 47 7.55 10.92 6.80
C THR A 47 8.57 10.37 7.79
N PHE A 48 9.73 9.96 7.28
CA PHE A 48 10.84 9.51 8.10
C PHE A 48 11.60 10.72 8.66
N THR A 49 11.78 10.75 9.98
CA THR A 49 12.48 11.85 10.68
C THR A 49 13.95 11.56 10.97
N ARG A 50 14.42 10.36 10.66
CA ARG A 50 15.80 9.91 10.91
C ARG A 50 16.34 9.23 9.66
N ALA A 51 17.62 9.45 9.38
CA ALA A 51 18.33 8.71 8.33
C ALA A 51 18.47 7.24 8.74
N GLY A 52 18.32 6.34 7.78
CA GLY A 52 18.34 4.90 8.05
C GLY A 52 17.87 4.07 6.85
N SER A 53 18.04 2.75 6.98
CA SER A 53 17.46 1.79 6.05
C SER A 53 16.20 1.21 6.66
N TYR A 54 15.08 1.29 5.94
CA TYR A 54 13.77 0.86 6.41
C TYR A 54 13.16 -0.14 5.45
N THR A 55 12.70 -1.28 5.97
CA THR A 55 11.92 -2.24 5.19
C THR A 55 10.44 -1.90 5.30
N LEU A 56 9.85 -1.51 4.19
CA LEU A 56 8.42 -1.27 4.07
C LEU A 56 7.73 -2.59 3.73
N THR A 57 6.65 -2.93 4.42
CA THR A 57 5.80 -4.08 4.11
C THR A 57 4.38 -3.60 3.82
N ALA A 58 3.98 -3.68 2.56
CA ALA A 58 2.64 -3.35 2.09
C ALA A 58 1.77 -4.62 2.09
N THR A 59 0.66 -4.59 2.82
CA THR A 59 -0.34 -5.65 2.94
C THR A 59 -1.68 -5.14 2.42
N VAL A 60 -2.17 -5.71 1.32
CA VAL A 60 -3.47 -5.37 0.74
C VAL A 60 -4.48 -6.43 1.13
N THR A 61 -5.64 -6.01 1.63
CA THR A 61 -6.81 -6.87 1.87
C THR A 61 -7.77 -6.74 0.69
N TRP A 62 -8.26 -7.85 0.16
CA TRP A 62 -9.13 -7.92 -1.02
C TRP A 62 -10.46 -8.58 -0.69
N ASP A 63 -11.53 -8.00 -1.20
CA ASP A 63 -12.84 -8.64 -1.33
C ASP A 63 -12.92 -9.30 -2.71
N VAL A 64 -13.08 -10.62 -2.75
CA VAL A 64 -13.15 -11.38 -4.01
C VAL A 64 -14.56 -11.94 -4.17
N SER A 65 -15.20 -11.66 -5.31
CA SER A 65 -16.47 -12.26 -5.71
C SER A 65 -16.32 -13.07 -6.99
N TRP A 66 -17.16 -14.09 -7.16
CA TRP A 66 -17.16 -14.91 -8.36
C TRP A 66 -18.58 -15.25 -8.83
N VAL A 67 -18.70 -15.46 -10.14
CA VAL A 67 -19.91 -15.93 -10.82
C VAL A 67 -19.50 -16.99 -11.83
N GLY A 68 -20.19 -18.13 -11.84
CA GLY A 68 -19.93 -19.20 -12.80
C GLY A 68 -20.81 -20.42 -12.59
N ALA A 69 -21.04 -21.18 -13.67
CA ALA A 69 -21.77 -22.45 -13.64
C ALA A 69 -23.15 -22.39 -12.94
N GLY A 70 -23.88 -21.28 -13.07
CA GLY A 70 -25.19 -21.09 -12.44
C GLY A 70 -25.16 -20.73 -10.96
N ALA A 71 -23.97 -20.52 -10.38
CA ALA A 71 -23.76 -20.13 -8.99
C ALA A 71 -22.93 -18.84 -8.88
N SER A 72 -22.95 -18.25 -7.68
CA SER A 72 -22.15 -17.07 -7.34
C SER A 72 -21.77 -17.12 -5.86
N GLY A 73 -20.69 -16.44 -5.49
CA GLY A 73 -20.26 -16.36 -4.10
C GLY A 73 -19.16 -15.34 -3.85
N THR A 74 -18.81 -15.16 -2.58
CA THR A 74 -17.67 -14.38 -2.12
C THR A 74 -16.64 -15.29 -1.46
N VAL A 75 -15.37 -14.95 -1.63
CA VAL A 75 -14.26 -15.62 -0.95
C VAL A 75 -13.95 -14.81 0.32
N PRO A 76 -13.58 -15.47 1.45
CA PRO A 76 -13.07 -14.78 2.62
C PRO A 76 -11.95 -13.80 2.27
N ALA A 77 -11.84 -12.71 3.05
CA ALA A 77 -10.89 -11.63 2.79
C ALA A 77 -9.48 -12.17 2.50
N LEU A 78 -8.98 -11.91 1.29
CA LEU A 78 -7.67 -12.37 0.85
C LEU A 78 -6.64 -11.29 1.15
N THR A 79 -5.49 -11.65 1.71
CA THR A 79 -4.40 -10.69 1.96
C THR A 79 -3.20 -11.00 1.09
N THR A 80 -2.69 -9.99 0.36
CA THR A 80 -1.43 -10.09 -0.39
C THR A 80 -0.41 -9.13 0.21
N SER A 81 0.82 -9.58 0.41
CA SER A 81 1.88 -8.76 0.98
C SER A 81 3.09 -8.66 0.07
N THR A 82 3.72 -7.49 0.03
CA THR A 82 5.00 -7.25 -0.65
C THR A 82 5.89 -6.39 0.23
N SER A 83 7.21 -6.54 0.11
CA SER A 83 8.17 -5.75 0.88
C SER A 83 9.20 -5.10 -0.02
N VAL A 84 9.61 -3.89 0.34
CA VAL A 84 10.66 -3.11 -0.34
C VAL A 84 11.52 -2.42 0.70
N THR A 85 12.83 -2.40 0.48
CA THR A 85 13.75 -1.66 1.35
C THR A 85 14.01 -0.28 0.75
N VAL A 86 13.83 0.76 1.57
CA VAL A 86 14.11 2.16 1.22
C VAL A 86 15.24 2.68 2.08
N VAL A 87 16.11 3.49 1.47
CA VAL A 87 17.20 4.18 2.17
C VAL A 87 16.79 5.63 2.33
N VAL A 88 16.59 6.06 3.58
CA VAL A 88 16.32 7.45 3.95
C VAL A 88 17.66 8.10 4.27
N VAL A 89 18.04 9.06 3.43
CA VAL A 89 19.18 9.94 3.69
C VAL A 89 18.68 11.25 4.29
N GLU A 90 19.49 11.87 5.14
CA GLU A 90 19.20 13.22 5.62
C GLU A 90 19.23 14.18 4.43
N ALA A 91 18.10 14.80 4.13
CA ALA A 91 18.08 15.98 3.29
C ALA A 91 18.56 17.13 4.17
N GLN A 92 19.86 17.43 4.17
CA GLN A 92 20.35 18.66 4.78
C GLN A 92 19.75 19.84 4.00
N ALA A 93 18.71 20.45 4.56
CA ALA A 93 18.36 21.80 4.17
C ALA A 93 19.48 22.69 4.73
N LEU A 94 20.30 23.27 3.85
CA LEU A 94 21.11 24.42 4.19
C LEU A 94 20.14 25.53 4.64
N ILE A 95 20.02 25.72 5.95
CA ILE A 95 19.41 26.91 6.52
C ILE A 95 20.55 27.86 6.86
N ASN A 96 20.79 28.77 5.90
CA ASN A 96 21.60 30.00 5.92
C ASN A 96 22.78 30.09 6.91
#